data_AF-A0AAU4FDG6-F1
#
_entry.id   AF-A0AAU4FDG6-F1
#
_cell.length_a   1.000
_cell.length_b   1.000
_cell.length_c   1.000
_cell.angle_alpha   90.00
_cell.angle_beta   90.00
_cell.angle_gamma   90.00
#
_symmetry.space_group_name_H-M   'P 1'
#
loop_
_entity.id
_entity.type
_entity.pdbx_description
1 polymer ?
#
loop_
_entity_poly.entity_id
_entity_poly.type
_entity_poly.pdbx_seq_one_letter_code
_entity_poly.pdbx_strand_id
1 'polypeptide(L)'
;MRIHEPGLTMEHAASLDEADGRLSQAVEIGEITARLRKRYPPSEISPADLAERVRVYHHRFDTARIRSYVPILVEHLARRSIDTPSFQSALHERD
;
A
#
# COMPACT_ATOMS: atom_id res chain seq x y z
N MET A 1 -31.18 1.79 46.92
CA MET A 1 -29.90 2.47 46.64
C MET A 1 -29.55 2.14 45.19
N ARG A 2 -29.59 3.15 44.30
CA ARG A 2 -29.41 2.97 42.85
C ARG A 2 -27.94 2.65 42.58
N ILE A 3 -27.69 1.49 41.97
CA ILE A 3 -26.37 1.11 41.46
C ILE A 3 -26.19 1.90 40.16
N HIS A 4 -25.30 2.89 40.19
CA HIS A 4 -24.83 3.59 39.00
C HIS A 4 -23.84 2.67 38.28
N GLU A 5 -24.19 2.18 37.10
CA GLU A 5 -23.23 1.63 36.14
C GLU A 5 -22.40 2.80 35.56
N PRO A 6 -21.08 2.89 35.79
CA PRO A 6 -20.27 3.92 35.18
C PRO A 6 -19.71 3.41 33.85
N GLY A 7 -20.07 4.10 32.77
CA GLY A 7 -19.20 4.28 31.62
C GLY A 7 -18.93 3.04 30.78
N LEU A 8 -19.80 2.80 29.80
CA LEU A 8 -19.45 2.08 28.58
C LEU A 8 -18.21 2.76 27.97
N THR A 9 -17.04 2.15 28.08
CA THR A 9 -15.76 2.70 27.62
C THR A 9 -15.77 2.80 26.09
N MET A 10 -15.82 4.04 25.60
CA MET A 10 -15.75 4.42 24.18
C MET A 10 -14.37 4.18 23.53
N GLU A 11 -13.51 3.32 24.07
CA GLU A 11 -12.15 3.08 23.55
C GLU A 11 -12.02 1.80 22.71
N HIS A 12 -12.99 0.88 22.74
CA HIS A 12 -12.87 -0.40 22.00
C HIS A 12 -13.32 -0.35 20.53
N ALA A 13 -13.99 0.72 20.09
CA ALA A 13 -14.55 0.80 18.73
C ALA A 13 -13.49 1.17 17.67
N ALA A 14 -12.43 1.89 18.03
CA ALA A 14 -11.40 2.30 17.07
C ALA A 14 -10.49 1.15 16.60
N SER A 15 -10.31 0.09 17.40
CA SER A 15 -9.39 -1.00 17.06
C SER A 15 -9.88 -1.95 15.96
N LEU A 16 -11.20 -2.08 15.75
CA LEU A 16 -11.74 -3.00 14.74
C LEU A 16 -11.80 -2.36 13.34
N ASP A 17 -12.17 -1.08 13.26
CA ASP A 17 -12.24 -0.34 11.98
C ASP A 17 -10.84 -0.09 11.38
N GLU A 18 -9.84 0.21 12.22
CA GLU A 18 -8.45 0.31 11.78
C GLU A 18 -7.88 -1.03 11.31
N ALA A 19 -8.28 -2.15 11.93
CA ALA A 19 -7.87 -3.48 11.51
C ALA A 19 -8.48 -3.86 10.16
N ASP A 20 -9.77 -3.57 9.95
CA ASP A 20 -10.47 -3.82 8.67
C ASP A 20 -9.89 -2.97 7.52
N GLY A 21 -9.56 -1.71 7.80
CA GLY A 21 -8.87 -0.83 6.86
C GLY A 21 -7.47 -1.34 6.47
N ARG A 22 -6.71 -1.89 7.43
CA ARG A 22 -5.39 -2.50 7.18
C ARG A 22 -5.48 -3.80 6.38
N LEU A 23 -6.50 -4.62 6.63
CA LEU A 23 -6.77 -5.84 5.87
C LEU A 23 -7.15 -5.52 4.42
N SER A 24 -8.02 -4.53 4.22
CA SER A 24 -8.42 -4.06 2.90
C SER A 24 -7.23 -3.54 2.09
N GLN A 25 -6.35 -2.75 2.72
CA GLN A 25 -5.11 -2.28 2.11
C GLN A 25 -4.16 -3.44 1.73
N ALA A 26 -4.00 -4.43 2.61
CA ALA A 26 -3.14 -5.58 2.34
C ALA A 26 -3.66 -6.42 1.16
N VAL A 27 -4.98 -6.57 1.05
CA VAL A 27 -5.63 -7.24 -0.10
C VAL A 27 -5.37 -6.44 -1.38
N GLU A 28 -5.60 -5.13 -1.39
CA GLU A 28 -5.36 -4.28 -2.56
C GLU A 28 -3.91 -4.34 -3.05
N ILE A 29 -2.94 -4.21 -2.13
CA ILE A 29 -1.50 -4.30 -2.45
C ILE A 29 -1.16 -5.69 -3.00
N GLY A 30 -1.73 -6.75 -2.42
CA GLY A 30 -1.54 -8.13 -2.86
C GLY A 30 -2.02 -8.34 -4.29
N GLU A 31 -3.21 -7.85 -4.62
CA GLU A 31 -3.78 -7.96 -5.97
C GLU A 31 -3.00 -7.19 -7.02
N ILE A 32 -2.59 -5.94 -6.72
CA ILE A 32 -1.77 -5.12 -7.63
C ILE A 32 -0.45 -5.84 -7.89
N THR A 33 0.20 -6.34 -6.84
CA THR A 33 1.47 -7.08 -6.96
C THR A 33 1.30 -8.35 -7.80
N ALA A 34 0.20 -9.10 -7.62
CA ALA A 34 -0.07 -10.30 -8.40
C ALA A 34 -0.26 -9.98 -9.90
N ARG A 35 -0.96 -8.89 -10.23
CA ARG A 35 -1.13 -8.43 -11.63
C ARG A 35 0.20 -7.99 -12.23
N LEU A 36 1.01 -7.25 -11.48
CA LEU A 36 2.32 -6.79 -11.95
C LEU A 36 3.29 -7.97 -12.16
N ARG A 37 3.29 -8.98 -11.29
CA ARG A 37 4.10 -10.21 -11.46
C ARG A 37 3.76 -11.01 -12.71
N LYS A 38 2.51 -10.94 -13.20
CA LYS A 38 2.13 -11.57 -14.47
C LYS A 38 2.74 -10.83 -15.68
N ARG A 39 2.98 -9.52 -15.55
CA ARG A 39 3.51 -8.68 -16.62
C ARG A 39 5.03 -8.59 -16.61
N TYR A 40 5.62 -8.49 -15.42
CA TYR A 40 7.06 -8.33 -15.22
C TYR A 40 7.65 -9.62 -14.66
N PRO A 41 8.44 -10.37 -15.46
CA PRO A 41 9.11 -11.57 -14.98
C PRO A 41 10.15 -11.23 -13.90
N PRO A 42 10.52 -12.20 -13.04
CA PRO A 42 11.51 -12.00 -11.98
C PRO A 42 12.90 -11.56 -12.47
N SER A 43 13.19 -11.74 -13.76
CA SER A 43 14.42 -11.28 -14.41
C SER A 43 14.48 -9.77 -14.63
N GLU A 44 13.34 -9.08 -14.69
CA GLU A 44 13.27 -7.62 -14.84
C GLU A 44 13.23 -6.90 -13.50
N ILE A 45 12.51 -7.47 -12.53
CA ILE A 45 12.41 -6.93 -11.18
C ILE A 45 12.22 -8.06 -10.17
N SER A 46 12.93 -8.00 -9.05
CA SER A 46 12.76 -9.00 -7.99
C SER A 46 11.35 -8.90 -7.39
N PRO A 47 10.73 -10.02 -6.96
CA PRO A 47 9.41 -9.98 -6.32
C PRO A 47 9.37 -9.10 -5.07
N ALA A 48 10.48 -9.01 -4.35
CA ALA A 48 10.62 -8.18 -3.15
C ALA A 48 10.63 -6.69 -3.52
N ASP A 49 11.41 -6.29 -4.52
CA ASP A 49 11.47 -4.91 -4.99
C ASP A 49 10.15 -4.46 -5.61
N LEU A 50 9.47 -5.35 -6.34
CA LEU A 50 8.16 -5.07 -6.90
C LEU A 50 7.12 -4.80 -5.81
N ALA A 51 7.06 -5.65 -4.78
CA ALA A 51 6.15 -5.47 -3.65
C ALA A 51 6.49 -4.18 -2.87
N GLU A 52 7.77 -3.87 -2.70
CA GLU A 52 8.22 -2.65 -2.03
C GLU A 52 7.79 -1.39 -2.81
N ARG A 53 7.99 -1.37 -4.14
CA ARG A 53 7.54 -0.24 -4.96
C ARG A 53 6.03 -0.04 -4.87
N VAL A 54 5.24 -1.12 -4.91
CA VAL A 54 3.78 -1.03 -4.76
C VAL A 54 3.41 -0.45 -3.40
N ARG A 55 4.04 -0.90 -2.31
CA ARG A 55 3.84 -0.34 -0.96
C ARG A 55 4.18 1.16 -0.90
N VAL A 56 5.35 1.54 -1.41
CA VAL A 56 5.79 2.95 -1.42
C VAL A 56 4.83 3.83 -2.20
N TYR A 57 4.37 3.40 -3.38
CA TYR A 57 3.40 4.18 -4.16
C TYR A 57 2.03 4.21 -3.50
N HIS A 58 1.59 3.12 -2.87
CA HIS A 58 0.34 3.09 -2.13
C HIS A 58 0.36 4.06 -0.94
N HIS A 59 1.45 4.08 -0.17
CA HIS A 59 1.59 4.95 1.01
C HIS A 59 1.47 6.44 0.67
N ARG A 60 1.83 6.85 -0.56
CA ARG A 60 1.63 8.23 -1.04
C ARG A 60 0.16 8.66 -1.08
N PHE A 61 -0.77 7.72 -1.05
CA PHE A 61 -2.21 7.98 -1.07
C PHE A 61 -2.88 7.77 0.30
N ASP A 62 -2.13 7.60 1.38
CA ASP A 62 -2.72 7.38 2.71
C ASP A 62 -3.61 8.55 3.15
N THR A 63 -3.30 9.77 2.71
CA THR A 63 -4.10 10.98 2.98
C THR A 63 -5.14 11.29 1.90
N ALA A 64 -5.26 10.44 0.86
CA ALA A 64 -6.19 10.68 -0.23
C ALA A 64 -7.64 10.52 0.23
N ARG A 65 -8.46 11.55 -0.04
CA ARG A 65 -9.89 11.59 0.32
C ARG A 65 -10.75 10.60 -0.46
N ILE A 66 -10.34 10.23 -1.68
CA ILE A 66 -11.05 9.27 -2.53
C ILE A 66 -10.08 8.12 -2.82
N ARG A 67 -10.40 6.94 -2.29
CA ARG A 67 -9.53 5.75 -2.38
C ARG A 67 -9.89 4.77 -3.49
N SER A 68 -11.08 4.88 -4.08
CA SER A 68 -11.57 3.96 -5.13
C SER A 68 -10.69 3.88 -6.38
N TYR A 69 -9.84 4.88 -6.63
CA TYR A 69 -8.92 4.92 -7.78
C TYR A 69 -7.46 4.69 -7.40
N VAL A 70 -7.14 4.61 -6.11
CA VAL A 70 -5.77 4.42 -5.62
C VAL A 70 -5.14 3.15 -6.21
N PRO A 71 -5.83 1.98 -6.28
CA PRO A 71 -5.23 0.79 -6.87
C PRO A 71 -4.77 0.97 -8.32
N ILE A 72 -5.58 1.65 -9.13
CA ILE A 72 -5.29 1.91 -10.55
C ILE A 72 -4.08 2.85 -10.69
N LEU A 73 -4.03 3.90 -9.86
CA LEU A 73 -2.93 4.87 -9.86
C LEU A 73 -1.62 4.23 -9.40
N VAL A 74 -1.66 3.43 -8.34
CA VAL A 74 -0.49 2.71 -7.80
C VAL A 74 0.06 1.75 -8.84
N GLU A 75 -0.80 0.95 -9.50
CA GLU A 75 -0.38 0.03 -10.56
C GLU A 75 0.29 0.80 -11.72
N HIS A 76 -0.29 1.94 -12.13
CA HIS A 76 0.28 2.76 -13.19
C HIS A 76 1.65 3.35 -12.81
N LEU A 77 1.79 3.87 -11.59
CA LEU A 77 3.06 4.42 -11.10
C LEU A 77 4.14 3.33 -10.99
N ALA A 78 3.78 2.15 -10.49
CA ALA A 78 4.67 1.01 -10.41
C ALA A 78 5.17 0.60 -11.81
N ARG A 79 4.26 0.45 -12.78
CA ARG A 79 4.62 0.17 -14.19
C ARG A 79 5.59 1.20 -14.74
N ARG A 80 5.27 2.49 -14.60
CA ARG A 80 6.11 3.58 -15.10
C ARG A 80 7.51 3.57 -14.48
N SER A 81 7.63 3.20 -13.20
CA SER A 81 8.92 3.10 -12.51
C SER A 81 9.81 1.96 -13.02
N ILE A 82 9.21 0.92 -13.61
CA ILE A 82 9.91 -0.24 -14.18
C ILE A 82 10.25 0.07 -15.65
N ASP A 83 9.24 0.52 -16.42
CA ASP A 83 9.36 0.80 -17.86
C ASP A 83 10.28 1.99 -18.14
N THR A 84 10.32 2.97 -17.23
CA THR A 84 11.24 4.11 -17.29
C THR A 84 11.97 4.16 -15.96
N PRO A 85 13.14 3.52 -15.83
CA PRO A 85 13.98 3.70 -14.66
C PRO A 85 14.38 5.17 -14.64
N SER A 86 13.64 5.97 -13.88
CA SER A 86 14.04 7.35 -13.60
C SER A 86 15.45 7.28 -13.03
N PHE A 87 16.32 8.15 -13.55
CA PHE A 87 17.78 8.26 -13.37
C PHE A 87 18.29 8.35 -11.91
N GLN A 88 17.50 7.98 -10.90
CA GLN A 88 17.82 8.03 -9.48
C GLN A 88 18.81 6.93 -9.04
N SER A 89 19.02 5.89 -9.86
CA SER A 89 20.07 4.87 -9.62
C SER A 89 21.46 5.29 -10.12
N ALA A 90 21.55 6.28 -11.01
CA ALA A 90 22.83 6.67 -11.63
C ALA A 90 23.71 7.59 -10.73
N LEU A 91 23.24 7.94 -9.54
CA LEU A 91 23.99 8.75 -8.57
C LEU A 91 24.69 7.95 -7.47
N HIS A 92 24.41 6.64 -7.33
CA HIS A 92 24.99 5.80 -6.28
C HIS A 92 26.20 4.97 -6.72
N GLU A 93 26.66 5.11 -7.96
CA GLU A 93 27.81 4.36 -8.52
C GLU A 93 29.04 5.26 -8.75
N ARG A 94 29.16 6.32 -7.96
CA ARG A 94 30.35 7.19 -7.90
C ARG A 94 30.68 7.57 -6.46
N ASP A 95 31.22 6.60 -5.73
CA ASP A 95 32.19 6.82 -4.66
C ASP A 95 33.09 5.58 -4.52
#